data_AF-A0A1X2HIB8-F1
#
_entry.id   AF-A0A1X2HIB8-F1
#
_cell.length_a   1.000
_cell.length_b   1.000
_cell.length_c   1.000
_cell.angle_alpha   90.00
_cell.angle_beta   90.00
_cell.angle_gamma   90.00
#
_symmetry.space_group_name_H-M   'P 1'
#
loop_
_entity.id
_entity.type
_entity.pdbx_description
1 polymer ?
#
loop_
_entity_poly.entity_id
_entity_poly.type
_entity_poly.pdbx_seq_one_letter_code
_entity_poly.pdbx_strand_id
1 'polypeptide(L)'
;MSLKATYTSPAETRSFEHTIAPGNEQHPIQGLSAAITAMQADINQYLTQRMAQEGHSGPIQDDDDQDEEEGEEEGNEEDASSPKNKQQPGVDESNAKKQKTS
;
A
#
# COMPACT_ATOMS: atom_id res chain seq x y z
N MET A 1 -6.68 -7.24 26.78
CA MET A 1 -6.88 -5.78 26.60
C MET A 1 -7.80 -5.59 25.40
N SER A 2 -8.61 -4.53 25.34
CA SER A 2 -9.55 -4.30 24.24
C SER A 2 -9.50 -2.85 23.76
N LEU A 3 -9.57 -2.66 22.45
CA LEU A 3 -9.83 -1.36 21.81
C LEU A 3 -11.35 -1.21 21.64
N LYS A 4 -11.91 -0.07 22.05
CA LYS A 4 -13.33 0.23 21.89
C LYS A 4 -13.50 1.58 21.20
N ALA A 5 -14.44 1.65 20.26
CA ALA A 5 -14.87 2.89 19.65
C ALA A 5 -16.41 2.98 19.69
N THR A 6 -16.93 4.19 19.81
CA THR A 6 -18.38 4.45 19.74
C THR A 6 -18.62 5.55 18.73
N TYR A 7 -19.48 5.23 17.76
CA TYR A 7 -20.00 6.16 16.79
C TYR A 7 -21.40 6.59 17.24
N THR A 8 -21.65 7.90 17.28
CA THR A 8 -22.94 8.47 17.63
C THR A 8 -23.37 9.45 16.56
N SER A 9 -24.60 9.29 16.09
CA SER A 9 -25.28 10.23 15.19
C SER A 9 -26.69 10.52 15.74
N PRO A 10 -27.41 11.52 15.21
CA PRO A 10 -28.79 11.77 15.61
C PRO A 10 -29.74 10.58 15.37
N ALA A 11 -29.43 9.71 14.42
CA ALA A 11 -30.26 8.56 14.06
C ALA A 11 -29.94 7.31 14.88
N GLU A 12 -28.66 7.10 15.21
CA GLU A 12 -28.22 5.88 15.90
C GLU A 12 -26.91 6.04 16.66
N THR A 13 -26.66 5.09 17.56
CA THR A 13 -25.38 4.87 18.23
C THR A 13 -24.90 3.45 17.97
N ARG A 14 -23.66 3.30 17.53
CA ARG A 14 -23.01 2.02 17.22
C ARG A 14 -21.68 1.91 17.95
N SER A 15 -21.45 0.77 18.60
CA SER A 15 -20.17 0.47 19.27
C SER A 15 -19.39 -0.59 18.52
N PHE A 16 -18.07 -0.45 18.54
CA PHE A 16 -17.08 -1.35 17.97
C PHE A 16 -16.12 -1.80 19.07
N GLU A 17 -15.80 -3.09 19.12
CA GLU A 17 -14.87 -3.64 20.10
C GLU A 17 -13.96 -4.66 19.43
N HIS A 18 -12.65 -4.47 19.59
CA HIS A 18 -11.62 -5.38 19.12
C HIS A 18 -10.74 -5.82 20.28
N THR A 19 -10.52 -7.13 20.39
CA THR A 19 -9.59 -7.66 21.38
C THR A 19 -8.16 -7.44 20.89
N ILE A 20 -7.34 -6.82 21.73
CA ILE A 20 -5.91 -6.61 21.44
C ILE A 20 -5.18 -7.89 21.81
N ALA A 21 -4.64 -8.57 20.79
CA ALA A 21 -3.75 -9.69 20.97
C ALA A 21 -2.45 -9.23 21.66
N PRO A 22 -1.81 -10.07 22.49
CA PRO A 22 -0.51 -9.74 23.05
C PRO A 22 0.53 -9.59 21.93
N GLY A 23 1.36 -8.55 22.03
CA GLY A 23 2.56 -8.44 21.20
C GLY A 23 3.62 -9.48 21.59
N ASN A 24 4.62 -9.68 20.73
CA ASN A 24 5.80 -10.46 21.08
C ASN A 24 6.90 -9.56 21.69
N GLU A 25 7.95 -10.16 22.25
CA GLU A 25 9.02 -9.41 22.95
C GLU A 25 9.75 -8.39 22.04
N GLN A 26 9.81 -8.66 20.73
CA GLN A 26 10.45 -7.80 19.74
C GLN A 26 9.53 -6.66 19.28
N HIS A 27 8.21 -6.87 19.34
CA HIS A 27 7.18 -5.96 18.86
C HIS A 27 6.00 -5.92 19.85
N PRO A 28 6.18 -5.28 21.01
CA PRO A 28 5.16 -5.25 22.06
C PRO A 28 3.86 -4.54 21.62
N ILE A 29 3.93 -3.65 20.62
CA ILE A 29 2.79 -2.90 20.09
C ILE A 29 2.10 -3.58 18.89
N GLN A 30 2.63 -4.69 18.36
CA GLN A 30 2.12 -5.30 17.14
C GLN A 30 0.63 -5.63 17.21
N GLY A 31 0.18 -6.19 18.34
CA GLY A 31 -1.23 -6.53 18.55
C GLY A 31 -2.13 -5.30 18.66
N LEU A 32 -1.61 -4.17 19.18
CA LEU A 32 -2.34 -2.90 19.21
C LEU A 32 -2.50 -2.35 17.79
N SER A 33 -1.42 -2.31 17.00
CA SER A 33 -1.48 -1.83 15.62
C SER A 33 -2.46 -2.65 14.78
N ALA A 34 -2.42 -3.98 14.91
CA ALA A 34 -3.37 -4.87 14.23
C ALA A 34 -4.83 -4.60 14.64
N ALA A 35 -5.09 -4.40 15.93
CA ALA A 35 -6.43 -4.07 16.42
C ALA A 35 -6.93 -2.70 15.91
N ILE A 36 -6.04 -1.71 15.79
CA ILE A 36 -6.38 -0.39 15.22
C ILE A 36 -6.73 -0.54 13.73
N THR A 37 -5.92 -1.26 12.95
CA THR A 37 -6.19 -1.50 11.52
C THR A 37 -7.52 -2.23 11.31
N ALA A 38 -7.80 -3.28 12.10
CA ALA A 38 -9.06 -4.00 12.03
C ALA A 38 -10.26 -3.09 12.39
N MET A 39 -10.13 -2.30 13.46
CA MET A 39 -11.18 -1.36 13.85
C MET A 39 -11.43 -0.28 12.79
N GLN A 40 -10.37 0.24 12.16
CA GLN A 40 -10.49 1.20 11.07
C GLN A 40 -11.25 0.62 9.88
N ALA A 41 -10.94 -0.63 9.49
CA ALA A 41 -11.64 -1.33 8.41
C ALA A 41 -13.14 -1.49 8.73
N ASP A 42 -13.48 -1.92 9.95
CA ASP A 42 -14.88 -2.09 10.36
C ASP A 42 -15.67 -0.77 10.37
N ILE A 43 -15.06 0.30 10.88
CA ILE A 43 -15.68 1.63 10.90
C ILE A 43 -15.91 2.13 9.48
N ASN A 44 -14.90 2.00 8.60
CA ASN A 44 -15.02 2.41 7.21
C ASN A 44 -16.12 1.64 6.50
N GLN A 45 -16.15 0.31 6.64
CA GLN A 45 -17.19 -0.52 6.04
C GLN A 45 -18.59 -0.11 6.51
N TYR A 46 -18.76 0.14 7.81
CA TYR A 46 -20.03 0.59 8.36
C TYR A 46 -20.46 1.95 7.81
N LEU A 47 -19.55 2.93 7.76
CA LEU A 47 -19.86 4.26 7.23
C LEU A 47 -20.16 4.21 5.72
N THR A 48 -19.43 3.41 4.95
CA THR A 48 -19.70 3.20 3.52
C THR A 48 -21.09 2.62 3.30
N GLN A 49 -21.49 1.60 4.06
CA GLN A 49 -22.84 1.03 3.98
C GLN A 49 -23.90 2.06 4.35
N ARG A 50 -23.66 2.88 5.38
CA ARG A 50 -24.61 3.92 5.79
C ARG A 50 -24.79 4.98 4.72
N MET A 51 -23.71 5.45 4.09
CA MET A 51 -23.77 6.43 2.99
C MET A 51 -24.50 5.87 1.77
N ALA A 52 -24.30 4.59 1.45
CA ALA A 52 -25.01 3.93 0.35
C ALA A 52 -26.53 3.81 0.62
N GLN A 53 -26.91 3.56 1.88
CA GLN A 53 -28.32 3.48 2.32
C GLN A 53 -29.01 4.84 2.36
N GLU A 54 -28.29 5.91 2.69
CA GLU A 54 -28.79 7.30 2.70
C GLU A 54 -28.88 7.93 1.30
N GLY A 55 -28.82 7.11 0.25
CA GLY A 55 -29.07 7.57 -1.12
C GLY A 55 -27.95 8.41 -1.73
N HIS A 56 -26.74 8.42 -1.13
CA HIS A 56 -25.56 9.03 -1.75
C HIS A 56 -24.86 8.06 -2.72
N SER A 57 -25.59 7.07 -3.22
CA SER A 57 -25.17 6.16 -4.29
C SER A 57 -25.34 6.84 -5.66
N GLY A 58 -24.62 7.95 -5.88
CA GLY A 58 -24.21 8.29 -7.24
C GLY A 58 -23.06 7.35 -7.61
N PRO A 59 -22.99 6.81 -8.85
CA PRO A 59 -21.78 6.15 -9.28
C PRO A 59 -20.64 7.18 -9.13
N ILE A 60 -19.58 6.81 -8.41
CA ILE A 60 -18.28 7.38 -8.72
C ILE A 60 -17.93 6.74 -10.07
N GLN A 61 -18.38 7.35 -11.17
CA GLN A 61 -17.72 7.14 -12.44
C GLN A 61 -16.29 7.66 -12.21
N ASP A 62 -15.33 6.74 -12.16
CA ASP A 62 -14.02 7.05 -12.69
C ASP A 62 -14.26 7.53 -14.13
N ASP A 63 -14.37 8.84 -14.32
CA ASP A 63 -14.04 9.50 -15.59
C ASP A 63 -12.52 9.35 -15.78
N ASP A 64 -12.07 8.09 -15.91
CA ASP A 64 -10.85 7.76 -16.62
C ASP A 64 -11.27 7.59 -18.07
N ASP A 65 -11.64 8.74 -18.67
CA ASP A 65 -11.70 8.95 -20.12
C ASP A 65 -10.29 8.71 -20.68
N GLN A 66 -9.92 7.43 -20.82
CA GLN A 66 -8.95 7.01 -21.83
C GLN A 66 -9.62 7.14 -23.19
N ASP A 67 -9.62 8.38 -23.71
CA ASP A 67 -9.82 8.61 -25.12
C ASP A 67 -8.48 8.42 -25.84
N GLU A 68 -8.49 7.48 -26.77
CA GLU A 68 -7.39 7.12 -27.66
C GLU A 68 -7.17 8.26 -28.67
N GLU A 69 -5.99 8.90 -28.66
CA GLU A 69 -5.46 9.48 -29.89
C GLU A 69 -4.15 8.78 -30.28
N GLU A 70 -4.29 7.87 -31.24
CA GLU A 70 -3.22 7.43 -32.12
C GLU A 70 -2.70 8.62 -32.95
N GLY A 71 -1.38 8.80 -32.94
CA GLY A 71 -0.68 9.70 -33.84
C GLY A 71 0.72 9.16 -34.10
N GLU A 72 0.84 8.28 -35.09
CA GLU A 72 2.13 7.90 -35.68
C GLU A 72 2.79 9.11 -36.35
N GLU A 73 4.10 9.30 -36.18
CA GLU A 73 4.99 9.69 -37.29
C GLU A 73 6.42 9.16 -37.05
N GLU A 74 7.02 8.76 -38.16
CA GLU A 74 8.23 7.98 -38.32
C GLU A 74 9.54 8.74 -38.03
N GLY A 75 10.56 7.98 -37.62
CA GLY A 75 11.79 7.85 -38.43
C GLY A 75 12.86 8.95 -38.40
N ASN A 76 14.05 8.52 -37.92
CA ASN A 76 15.39 8.79 -38.48
C ASN A 76 15.95 10.23 -38.25
N GLU A 77 17.19 10.48 -37.81
CA GLU A 77 18.51 10.00 -38.21
C GLU A 77 19.55 10.32 -37.09
N GLU A 78 20.56 9.44 -36.94
CA GLU A 78 22.02 9.71 -36.95
C GLU A 78 22.58 10.93 -36.16
N ASP A 79 23.71 10.97 -35.45
CA ASP A 79 24.93 10.19 -35.31
C ASP A 79 25.80 10.93 -34.25
N ALA A 80 26.79 10.23 -33.71
CA ALA A 80 28.02 10.72 -33.06
C ALA A 80 27.96 11.60 -31.79
N SER A 81 28.30 10.99 -30.64
CA SER A 81 29.62 11.22 -29.99
C SER A 81 29.78 10.39 -28.69
N SER A 82 30.63 9.36 -28.74
CA SER A 82 31.18 8.68 -27.55
C SER A 82 32.32 9.52 -26.90
N PRO A 83 33.03 9.04 -25.87
CA PRO A 83 32.63 8.74 -24.48
C PRO A 83 33.59 9.39 -23.45
N LYS A 84 33.23 9.52 -22.14
CA LYS A 84 34.22 9.44 -21.03
C LYS A 84 33.66 9.52 -19.59
N ASN A 85 34.00 8.48 -18.83
CA ASN A 85 34.70 8.53 -17.54
C ASN A 85 33.91 8.45 -16.20
N LYS A 86 34.14 7.33 -15.51
CA LYS A 86 34.33 7.16 -14.05
C LYS A 86 33.13 7.36 -13.12
N GLN A 87 32.53 6.23 -12.68
CA GLN A 87 32.80 5.65 -11.34
C GLN A 87 31.94 4.39 -11.10
N GLN A 88 32.60 3.24 -10.95
CA GLN A 88 32.15 2.13 -10.08
C GLN A 88 32.75 2.39 -8.69
N PRO A 89 32.08 2.02 -7.58
CA PRO A 89 32.05 0.63 -7.09
C PRO A 89 30.66 0.23 -6.57
N GLY A 90 30.27 -1.03 -6.40
CA GLY A 90 30.91 -2.32 -6.57
C GLY A 90 29.83 -3.33 -6.19
N VAL A 91 29.67 -4.38 -6.98
CA VAL A 91 28.89 -5.56 -6.58
C VAL A 91 29.85 -6.73 -6.58
N ASP A 92 30.06 -7.21 -5.37
CA ASP A 92 30.53 -8.53 -5.00
C ASP A 92 29.65 -9.58 -5.70
N GLU A 93 30.25 -10.57 -6.36
CA GLU A 93 29.92 -11.96 -6.06
C GLU A 93 30.81 -12.96 -6.82
N SER A 94 31.35 -13.88 -6.03
CA SER A 94 31.50 -15.29 -6.37
C SER A 94 32.57 -15.70 -7.38
N ASN A 95 33.61 -16.38 -6.87
CA ASN A 95 33.87 -17.82 -7.12
C ASN A 95 35.37 -18.17 -7.09
N ALA A 96 35.87 -18.80 -6.02
CA ALA A 96 37.09 -19.61 -6.06
C ALA A 96 37.18 -20.62 -4.91
N LYS A 97 36.46 -21.73 -5.09
CA LYS A 97 36.88 -23.13 -4.86
C LYS A 97 38.24 -23.35 -4.14
N LYS A 98 38.13 -23.89 -2.92
CA LYS A 98 38.92 -24.98 -2.29
C LYS A 98 40.46 -24.92 -2.38
N GLN A 99 41.12 -24.71 -1.22
CA GLN A 99 42.42 -25.33 -0.92
C GLN A 99 42.34 -26.09 0.40
N LYS A 100 42.68 -27.38 0.33
CA LYS A 100 42.87 -28.28 1.47
C LYS A 100 44.38 -28.47 1.61
N THR A 101 44.87 -28.20 2.81
CA THR A 101 46.27 -28.30 3.23
C THR A 101 46.71 -29.76 3.38
N SER A 102 47.91 -30.09 2.92
CA SER A 102 48.79 -31.15 3.45
C SER A 102 50.22 -30.79 3.11
#